data_AF-A0A3M6ENY8-F1
#
_entry.id   AF-A0A3M6ENY8-F1
#
_cell.length_a   1.000
_cell.length_b   1.000
_cell.length_c   1.000
_cell.angle_alpha   90.00
_cell.angle_beta   90.00
_cell.angle_gamma   90.00
#
_symmetry.space_group_name_H-M   'P 1'
#
loop_
_entity.id
_entity.type
_entity.pdbx_description
1 polymer ?
#
loop_
_entity_poly.entity_id
_entity_poly.type
_entity_poly.pdbx_seq_one_letter_code
_entity_poly.pdbx_strand_id
1 'polypeptide(L)'
;MLFHIGPSRPGSRLRLTFLFIVSSGVPALQTAVAQAAQPVKFQSGFMRQDGMQNNATAEMVLASLSNEQNLTPGRHLVSLFVNLEYVDEREVEFLAHPEDGRLMPCLSPE
;
A
#
# COMPACT_ATOMS: atom_id res chain seq x y z
N MET A 1 70.68 -58.82 -2.82
CA MET A 1 69.82 -59.76 -2.08
C MET A 1 69.44 -59.15 -0.74
N LEU A 2 68.21 -59.46 -0.31
CA LEU A 2 67.55 -59.23 0.98
C LEU A 2 66.95 -57.86 1.31
N PHE A 3 65.64 -57.95 1.57
CA PHE A 3 64.66 -56.98 2.04
C PHE A 3 64.72 -56.77 3.56
N HIS A 4 64.16 -55.66 4.04
CA HIS A 4 63.15 -55.57 5.13
C HIS A 4 62.70 -54.09 5.22
N ILE A 5 61.59 -53.69 4.59
CA ILE A 5 60.20 -53.62 5.12
C ILE A 5 60.10 -52.92 6.48
N GLY A 6 59.44 -51.76 6.50
CA GLY A 6 58.89 -51.16 7.73
C GLY A 6 58.52 -49.68 7.57
N PRO A 7 57.25 -49.33 7.30
CA PRO A 7 56.85 -47.96 6.97
C PRO A 7 56.76 -47.05 8.22
N SER A 8 57.40 -45.89 8.14
CA SER A 8 57.20 -44.75 9.03
C SER A 8 55.79 -44.18 8.84
N ARG A 9 54.92 -44.28 9.84
CA ARG A 9 53.62 -43.61 9.88
C ARG A 9 53.83 -42.09 10.05
N PRO A 10 53.40 -41.23 9.11
CA PRO A 10 53.38 -39.81 9.33
C PRO A 10 51.99 -39.34 9.79
N GLY A 11 51.99 -38.24 10.52
CA GLY A 11 50.94 -37.24 10.34
C GLY A 11 49.85 -37.22 11.41
N SER A 12 50.13 -36.46 12.46
CA SER A 12 49.19 -35.67 13.26
C SER A 12 47.78 -35.52 12.65
N ARG A 13 46.77 -35.95 13.41
CA ARG A 13 45.35 -35.73 13.08
C ARG A 13 45.00 -34.26 13.27
N LEU A 14 45.19 -33.43 12.25
CA LEU A 14 44.67 -32.07 12.24
C LEU A 14 43.18 -32.11 11.87
N ARG A 15 42.31 -32.09 12.90
CA ARG A 15 40.88 -31.83 12.71
C ARG A 15 40.71 -30.37 12.29
N LEU A 16 40.64 -30.14 10.98
CA LEU A 16 40.32 -28.83 10.41
C LEU A 16 38.80 -28.61 10.54
N THR A 17 38.41 -27.90 11.60
CA THR A 17 37.04 -27.44 11.81
C THR A 17 36.67 -26.45 10.70
N PHE A 18 35.69 -26.79 9.86
CA PHE A 18 35.14 -25.88 8.86
C PHE A 18 34.40 -24.73 9.55
N LEU A 19 35.02 -23.54 9.57
CA LEU A 19 34.35 -22.29 9.92
C LEU A 19 33.40 -21.92 8.78
N PHE A 20 32.10 -22.11 8.98
CA PHE A 20 31.08 -21.54 8.09
C PHE A 20 31.09 -20.01 8.25
N ILE A 21 31.64 -19.32 7.26
CA ILE A 21 31.45 -17.87 7.09
C ILE A 21 30.03 -17.70 6.54
N VAL A 22 29.08 -17.41 7.41
CA VAL A 22 27.76 -16.91 7.00
C VAL A 22 27.94 -15.44 6.63
N SER A 23 28.21 -15.19 5.35
CA SER A 23 28.10 -13.84 4.79
C SER A 23 26.62 -13.49 4.70
N SER A 24 26.16 -12.58 5.55
CA SER A 24 24.84 -11.98 5.44
C SER A 24 24.82 -11.06 4.22
N GLY A 25 24.32 -11.57 3.09
CA GLY A 25 23.93 -10.73 1.98
C GLY A 25 22.75 -9.86 2.42
N VAL A 26 22.94 -8.55 2.49
CA VAL A 26 21.81 -7.61 2.60
C VAL A 26 21.10 -7.68 1.24
N PRO A 27 19.86 -8.17 1.12
CA PRO A 27 19.13 -7.99 -0.12
C PRO A 27 18.97 -6.47 -0.28
N ALA A 28 19.61 -5.92 -1.31
CA ALA A 28 19.34 -4.56 -1.73
C ALA A 28 17.84 -4.48 -2.02
N LEU A 29 17.11 -3.75 -1.18
CA LEU A 29 15.71 -3.44 -1.42
C LEU A 29 15.67 -2.74 -2.78
N GLN A 30 15.20 -3.43 -3.81
CA GLN A 30 14.82 -2.78 -5.05
C GLN A 30 13.62 -1.90 -4.70
N THR A 31 13.87 -0.63 -4.43
CA THR A 31 12.83 0.39 -4.47
C THR A 31 12.34 0.43 -5.91
N ALA A 32 11.32 -0.36 -6.20
CA ALA A 32 10.53 -0.18 -7.41
C ALA A 32 10.11 1.29 -7.40
N VAL A 33 10.65 2.05 -8.34
CA VAL A 33 10.17 3.41 -8.62
C VAL A 33 8.66 3.26 -8.77
N ALA A 34 7.87 3.99 -7.99
CA ALA A 34 6.43 3.94 -8.16
C ALA A 34 6.13 4.47 -9.58
N GLN A 35 5.94 3.57 -10.55
CA GLN A 35 5.35 3.94 -11.83
C GLN A 35 4.07 4.70 -11.50
N ALA A 36 3.97 5.95 -11.96
CA ALA A 36 2.76 6.74 -11.82
C ALA A 36 1.57 5.86 -12.26
N ALA A 37 0.69 5.53 -11.32
CA ALA A 37 -0.45 4.70 -11.59
C ALA A 37 -1.24 5.36 -12.73
N GLN A 38 -1.52 4.61 -13.79
CA GLN A 38 -2.38 5.12 -14.85
C GLN A 38 -3.71 5.53 -14.21
N PRO A 39 -4.28 6.69 -14.57
CA PRO A 39 -5.55 7.14 -14.00
C PRO A 39 -6.61 6.05 -14.22
N VAL A 40 -7.21 5.58 -13.12
CA VAL A 40 -8.18 4.49 -13.14
C VAL A 40 -9.37 4.92 -13.99
N LYS A 41 -9.77 4.14 -14.99
CA LYS A 41 -11.00 4.42 -15.75
C LYS A 41 -12.07 3.42 -15.37
N PHE A 42 -13.18 3.94 -14.87
CA PHE A 42 -14.36 3.15 -14.56
C PHE A 42 -15.26 3.03 -15.79
N GLN A 43 -15.89 1.87 -15.96
CA GLN A 43 -16.87 1.63 -17.03
C GLN A 43 -18.27 2.01 -16.53
N SER A 44 -18.93 2.95 -17.21
CA SER A 44 -20.26 3.47 -16.83
C SER A 44 -21.35 2.40 -16.83
N GLY A 45 -21.24 1.38 -17.68
CA GLY A 45 -22.19 0.27 -17.74
C GLY A 45 -22.27 -0.61 -16.48
N PHE A 46 -21.32 -0.50 -15.55
CA PHE A 46 -21.41 -1.19 -14.25
C PHE A 46 -22.18 -0.38 -13.19
N MET A 47 -22.34 0.92 -13.38
CA MET A 47 -23.13 1.75 -12.46
C MET A 47 -24.61 1.51 -12.73
N ARG A 48 -25.36 1.11 -11.70
CA ARG A 48 -26.81 1.01 -11.80
C ARG A 48 -27.38 2.42 -11.93
N GLN A 49 -27.83 2.76 -13.13
CA GLN A 49 -28.52 4.00 -13.42
C GLN A 49 -30.03 3.80 -13.29
N ASP A 50 -30.75 4.81 -12.81
CA ASP A 50 -32.19 4.83 -13.05
C ASP A 50 -32.45 5.02 -14.56
N GLY A 51 -33.61 4.60 -15.05
CA GLY A 51 -33.91 4.67 -16.49
C GLY A 51 -33.99 6.07 -17.08
N MET A 52 -33.91 7.12 -16.25
CA MET A 52 -33.96 8.53 -16.63
C MET A 52 -32.56 9.19 -16.66
N GLN A 53 -31.56 8.56 -16.05
CA GLN A 53 -30.20 9.08 -15.98
C GLN A 53 -29.41 8.76 -17.26
N ASN A 54 -28.83 9.78 -17.90
CA ASN A 54 -28.01 9.57 -19.09
C ASN A 54 -26.62 8.98 -18.74
N ASN A 55 -26.01 8.28 -19.69
CA ASN A 55 -24.66 7.68 -19.52
C ASN A 55 -23.58 8.71 -19.19
N ALA A 56 -23.71 9.94 -19.69
CA ALA A 56 -22.75 11.01 -19.43
C ALA A 56 -22.70 11.41 -17.94
N THR A 57 -23.83 11.34 -17.21
CA THR A 57 -23.84 11.58 -15.76
C THR A 57 -23.09 10.49 -15.01
N ALA A 58 -23.28 9.22 -15.38
CA ALA A 58 -22.54 8.12 -14.75
C ALA A 58 -21.04 8.20 -15.02
N GLU A 59 -20.64 8.51 -16.25
CA GLU A 59 -19.23 8.72 -16.59
C GLU A 59 -18.59 9.83 -15.76
N MET A 60 -19.30 10.96 -15.57
CA MET A 60 -18.84 12.06 -14.73
C MET A 60 -18.68 11.67 -13.26
N VAL A 61 -19.68 10.99 -12.69
CA VAL A 61 -19.64 10.55 -11.28
C VAL A 61 -18.51 9.55 -11.08
N LEU A 62 -18.37 8.57 -11.97
CA LEU A 62 -17.31 7.58 -11.87
C LEU A 62 -15.92 8.17 -12.11
N ALA A 63 -15.79 9.17 -12.98
CA ALA A 63 -14.51 9.89 -13.14
C ALA A 63 -14.09 10.59 -11.84
N SER A 64 -15.04 11.09 -11.03
CA SER A 64 -14.70 11.67 -9.72
C SER A 64 -14.06 10.65 -8.77
N LEU A 65 -14.49 9.39 -8.82
CA LEU A 65 -13.91 8.29 -8.02
C LEU A 65 -12.51 7.87 -8.51
N SER A 66 -12.12 8.26 -9.72
CA SER A 66 -10.81 7.93 -10.28
C SER A 66 -9.69 8.87 -9.83
N ASN A 67 -10.06 10.03 -9.29
CA ASN A 67 -9.12 10.93 -8.65
C ASN A 67 -8.80 10.38 -7.25
N GLU A 68 -7.62 10.71 -6.71
CA GLU A 68 -7.16 10.24 -5.38
C GLU A 68 -8.12 10.60 -4.22
N GLN A 69 -9.11 11.46 -4.48
CA GLN A 69 -10.20 11.77 -3.59
C GLN A 69 -11.31 10.71 -3.70
N ASN A 70 -11.18 9.64 -2.92
CA ASN A 70 -12.08 8.48 -2.92
C ASN A 70 -13.53 8.75 -2.47
N LEU A 71 -13.88 10.00 -2.13
CA LEU A 71 -15.21 10.37 -1.59
C LEU A 71 -15.72 11.64 -2.27
N THR A 72 -17.00 11.61 -2.64
CA THR A 72 -17.71 12.76 -3.21
C THR A 72 -18.26 13.67 -2.10
N PRO A 73 -18.53 14.96 -2.41
CA PRO A 73 -19.31 15.83 -1.52
C PRO A 73 -20.67 15.22 -1.18
N GLY A 74 -21.18 15.54 0.01
CA GLY A 74 -22.45 15.03 0.53
C GLY A 74 -22.42 14.68 2.02
N ARG A 75 -23.49 14.05 2.52
CA ARG A 75 -23.56 13.52 3.90
C ARG A 75 -22.83 12.20 4.02
N HIS A 76 -21.99 12.10 5.05
CA HIS A 76 -21.28 10.89 5.42
C HIS A 76 -21.42 10.65 6.93
N LEU A 77 -21.67 9.39 7.32
CA LEU A 77 -21.57 8.96 8.71
C LEU A 77 -20.09 8.86 9.08
N VAL A 78 -19.66 9.65 10.08
CA VAL A 78 -18.25 9.72 10.49
C VAL A 78 -18.11 9.65 12.00
N SER A 79 -17.04 9.02 12.46
CA SER A 79 -16.58 9.15 13.84
C SER A 79 -15.74 10.41 13.99
N LEU A 80 -16.09 11.27 14.94
CA LEU A 80 -15.45 12.54 15.22
C LEU A 80 -14.39 12.38 16.31
N PHE A 81 -13.19 12.89 16.05
CA PHE A 81 -12.10 12.93 17.01
C PHE A 81 -11.61 14.36 17.19
N VAL A 82 -11.45 14.80 18.44
CA VAL A 82 -10.86 16.10 18.79
C VAL A 82 -9.61 15.82 19.62
N ASN A 83 -8.47 16.34 19.18
CA ASN A 83 -7.18 16.06 19.83
C ASN A 83 -6.91 14.56 20.04
N LEU A 84 -7.31 13.73 19.06
CA LEU A 84 -7.18 12.26 19.07
C LEU A 84 -8.11 11.52 20.05
N GLU A 85 -9.00 12.23 20.75
CA GLU A 85 -10.02 11.62 21.61
C GLU A 85 -11.33 11.50 20.85
N TYR A 86 -11.98 10.34 20.97
CA TYR A 86 -13.30 10.11 20.37
C TYR A 86 -14.35 11.00 21.06
N VAL A 87 -15.16 11.70 20.26
CA VAL A 87 -16.21 12.59 20.76
C VAL A 87 -17.59 12.06 20.45
N ASP A 88 -17.85 11.69 19.19
CA ASP A 88 -19.19 11.34 18.71
C ASP A 88 -19.14 10.58 17.38
N GLU A 89 -20.27 10.01 16.96
CA GLU A 89 -20.49 9.46 15.63
C GLU A 89 -21.80 10.03 15.06
N ARG A 90 -21.71 10.77 13.96
CA ARG A 90 -22.90 11.42 13.35
C ARG A 90 -22.75 11.64 11.86
N GLU A 91 -23.87 11.91 11.21
CA GLU A 91 -23.87 12.39 9.83
C GLU A 91 -23.35 13.83 9.77
N VAL A 92 -22.34 14.06 8.93
CA VAL A 92 -21.77 15.38 8.65
C VAL A 92 -21.83 15.63 7.15
N GLU A 93 -22.27 16.84 6.77
CA GLU A 93 -22.24 17.30 5.39
C GLU A 93 -20.81 17.74 5.03
N PHE A 94 -20.28 17.24 3.92
CA PHE A 94 -18.97 17.64 3.38
C PHE A 94 -19.13 18.36 2.04
N LEU A 95 -18.50 19.52 1.93
CA LEU A 95 -18.48 20.34 0.71
C LEU A 95 -17.11 20.24 0.04
N ALA A 96 -17.05 20.34 -1.29
CA ALA A 96 -15.78 20.48 -1.99
C ALA A 96 -15.21 21.89 -1.78
N HIS A 97 -13.95 21.98 -1.36
CA HIS A 97 -13.22 23.24 -1.34
C HIS A 97 -12.99 23.74 -2.78
N PRO A 98 -13.21 25.04 -3.08
CA PRO A 98 -13.22 25.55 -4.46
C PRO A 98 -11.86 25.45 -5.18
N GLU A 99 -10.75 25.50 -4.45
CA GLU A 99 -9.39 25.53 -5.04
C GLU A 99 -8.84 24.14 -5.40
N ASP A 100 -9.08 23.15 -4.54
CA ASP A 100 -8.39 21.86 -4.60
C ASP A 100 -9.35 20.65 -4.53
N GLY A 101 -10.66 20.91 -4.49
CA GLY A 101 -11.69 19.87 -4.42
C GLY A 101 -11.80 19.15 -3.07
N ARG A 102 -10.89 19.43 -2.10
CA ARG A 102 -10.85 18.68 -0.84
C ARG A 102 -12.16 18.80 -0.07
N LEU A 103 -12.58 17.69 0.53
CA LEU A 103 -13.78 17.66 1.35
C LEU A 103 -13.57 18.44 2.65
N MET A 104 -14.42 19.45 2.86
CA MET A 104 -14.46 20.27 4.06
C MET A 104 -15.74 19.96 4.84
N PRO A 105 -15.66 19.56 6.12
CA PRO A 105 -16.84 19.32 6.92
C PRO A 105 -17.57 20.64 7.20
N CYS A 106 -18.89 20.64 7.03
CA CYS A 106 -19.76 21.72 7.46
C CYS A 106 -20.15 21.47 8.92
N LEU A 107 -19.42 22.10 9.85
CA LEU A 107 -19.66 21.99 11.28
C LEU A 107 -20.47 23.19 11.77
N SER A 108 -21.51 22.93 12.57
CA SER A 108 -22.19 23.96 13.33
C SER A 108 -21.29 24.44 14.49
N PRO A 109 -21.24 25.74 14.80
CA PRO A 109 -20.40 26.28 15.88
C PRO A 109 -20.84 25.90 17.31
N GLU A 110 -22.05 25.35 17.44
CA GLU A 110 -22.80 25.16 18.70
C GLU A 110 -23.30 26.47 19.32
#